data_AF-A0A5N9GQD4-F1
#
_entry.id   AF-A0A5N9GQD4-F1
#
_cell.length_a   1.000
_cell.length_b   1.000
_cell.length_c   1.000
_cell.angle_alpha   90.00
_cell.angle_beta   90.00
_cell.angle_gamma   90.00
#
_symmetry.space_group_name_H-M   'P 1'
#
loop_
_entity.id
_entity.type
_entity.pdbx_description
1 polymer ?
#
loop_
_entity_poly.entity_id
_entity_poly.type
_entity_poly.pdbx_seq_one_letter_code
_entity_poly.pdbx_strand_id
1 'polypeptide(L)'
;MENLRDILKSIDSYKLTEKGNRNHDSSPYLEEDDGARCEICGGKGWLTPNVPTGHPDFGSIKSCSCREEMREGEITNRLLAHSNLGYLHRYSFENLNETGRGETSVDSELFLNAFSKASDFAMSPSGWLTITGPHGSGKTHLAAAIANKCIGIGTPAYFIYISDLIDHLRTNYSYQGDTEAEDISLQVRNVPVLVLDGMNSKTSTQWAHEKLIQILNHRANGKLPTVITTSDDISTLDPFIRSRLEDEDLGSIIQTAKTVKSIDQAEIYGAIPKLFSNASFKKFDIRRPHLNSMALTTLKMALEIAEGYAKNIEHEERNWLTFVSKNNSTGVGKTHLAAAIANDYINRGGKVCFADVTDLISVLREGSSRFSSVDSFTIMEQVKTTPLLILDGLVKESEWAQRRLLEIITYRQNHMMPTIVTTRIDLRNEAAEGSEIASRIQDSRLGQVFDLDVPGYR
;
A
#
# COMPACT_ATOMS: atom_id res chain seq x y z
N MET A 1 5.44 14.09 26.97
CA MET A 1 6.48 13.55 26.07
C MET A 1 7.35 14.72 25.63
N GLU A 2 8.68 14.60 25.62
CA GLU A 2 9.57 15.66 25.12
C GLU A 2 9.23 15.97 23.65
N ASN A 3 9.17 17.25 23.26
CA ASN A 3 8.92 17.65 21.88
C ASN A 3 10.22 17.50 21.06
N LEU A 4 10.14 17.12 19.78
CA LEU A 4 11.30 17.00 18.88
C LEU A 4 12.16 18.28 18.87
N ARG A 5 11.54 19.46 19.06
CA ARG A 5 12.24 20.74 19.22
C ARG A 5 13.15 20.80 20.45
N ASP A 6 12.74 20.22 21.57
CA ASP A 6 13.52 20.21 22.80
C ASP A 6 14.67 19.21 22.71
N ILE A 7 14.46 18.11 21.99
CA ILE A 7 15.53 17.15 21.64
C ILE A 7 16.57 17.82 20.75
N LEU A 8 16.14 18.53 19.70
CA LEU A 8 17.03 19.32 18.84
C LEU A 8 17.81 20.39 19.61
N LYS A 9 17.14 21.15 20.49
CA LYS A 9 17.80 22.12 21.38
C LYS A 9 18.77 21.46 22.35
N SER A 10 18.46 20.26 22.85
CA SER A 10 19.38 19.50 23.68
C SER A 10 20.63 19.15 22.88
N ILE A 11 20.49 18.60 21.66
CA ILE A 11 21.61 18.27 20.76
C ILE A 11 22.47 19.50 20.46
N ASP A 12 21.87 20.67 20.19
CA ASP A 12 22.60 21.90 19.89
C ASP A 12 23.23 22.57 21.12
N SER A 13 22.54 22.60 22.26
CA SER A 13 23.10 23.11 23.53
C SER A 13 24.24 22.23 24.05
N TYR A 14 24.22 20.93 23.74
CA TYR A 14 25.28 19.98 24.05
C TYR A 14 26.51 20.08 23.13
N LYS A 15 26.38 20.68 21.93
CA LYS A 15 27.52 21.08 21.08
C LYS A 15 28.20 22.37 21.56
N LEU A 16 27.51 23.18 22.38
CA LEU A 16 28.02 24.45 22.92
C LEU A 16 28.74 24.31 24.28
N THR A 17 28.63 23.17 24.97
CA THR A 17 29.33 22.93 26.23
C THR A 17 30.78 22.48 26.01
N GLU A 18 31.59 23.32 25.36
CA GLU A 18 33.06 23.31 25.47
C GLU A 18 33.59 24.46 26.35
N LYS A 19 32.73 25.32 26.90
CA LYS A 19 33.13 26.30 27.91
C LYS A 19 32.16 26.32 29.07
N GLY A 20 32.75 26.17 30.26
CA GLY A 20 32.07 25.67 31.45
C GLY A 20 30.98 26.58 32.01
N ASN A 21 30.14 26.00 32.86
CA ASN A 21 29.99 26.56 34.19
C ASN A 21 29.55 25.50 35.20
N ARG A 22 30.08 25.63 36.41
CA ARG A 22 29.68 24.88 37.59
C ARG A 22 28.28 25.34 38.00
N ASN A 23 27.45 24.42 38.44
CA ASN A 23 26.75 24.59 39.71
C ASN A 23 26.32 23.25 40.29
N HIS A 24 26.57 23.13 41.59
CA HIS A 24 26.11 22.09 42.48
C HIS A 24 24.59 21.92 42.36
N ASP A 25 24.14 20.69 42.14
CA ASP A 25 23.07 20.16 42.97
C ASP A 25 23.20 18.64 43.10
N SER A 26 23.22 18.23 44.35
CA SER A 26 23.30 16.85 44.83
C SER A 26 22.01 16.10 44.58
N SER A 27 22.07 14.96 43.88
CA SER A 27 20.99 13.97 43.82
C SER A 27 21.43 12.66 44.48
N PRO A 28 20.66 12.08 45.43
CA PRO A 28 21.05 10.90 46.19
C PRO A 28 20.32 9.64 45.70
N TYR A 29 20.80 8.95 44.67
CA TYR A 29 20.40 7.55 44.41
C TYR A 29 21.52 6.82 43.65
N LEU A 30 22.25 5.96 44.37
CA LEU A 30 23.01 4.87 43.79
C LEU A 30 22.82 3.66 44.71
N GLU A 31 21.87 2.81 44.38
CA GLU A 31 21.98 1.39 44.69
C GLU A 31 22.30 0.66 43.38
N GLU A 32 23.50 0.08 43.41
CA GLU A 32 24.01 -1.11 42.73
C GLU A 32 23.27 -1.60 41.47
N ASP A 33 23.89 -1.36 40.32
CA ASP A 33 23.77 -2.24 39.16
C ASP A 33 25.14 -2.87 38.88
N ASP A 34 25.16 -4.20 38.86
CA ASP A 34 26.34 -5.06 38.71
C ASP A 34 26.76 -5.14 37.23
N GLY A 35 26.87 -3.97 36.60
CA GLY A 35 27.37 -3.78 35.25
C GLY A 35 28.89 -3.71 35.24
N ALA A 36 29.51 -4.39 34.27
CA ALA A 36 30.95 -4.37 34.05
C ALA A 36 31.49 -2.93 34.06
N ARG A 37 32.15 -2.53 35.15
CA ARG A 37 32.73 -1.19 35.29
C ARG A 37 33.74 -0.99 34.16
N CYS A 38 33.60 0.11 33.42
CA CYS A 38 34.51 0.45 32.32
C CYS A 38 35.97 0.35 32.80
N GLU A 39 36.77 -0.50 32.15
CA GLU A 39 38.16 -0.77 32.54
C GLU A 39 39.07 0.47 32.44
N ILE A 40 38.65 1.48 31.66
CA ILE A 40 39.41 2.71 31.42
C ILE A 40 39.16 3.75 32.52
N CYS A 41 37.90 3.99 32.90
CA CYS A 41 37.54 5.04 33.87
C CYS A 41 36.98 4.52 35.21
N GLY A 42 36.87 3.21 35.38
CA GLY A 42 36.27 2.58 36.57
C GLY A 42 34.81 2.93 36.80
N GLY A 43 34.06 3.25 35.73
CA GLY A 43 32.65 3.67 35.80
C GLY A 43 32.43 5.17 36.08
N LYS A 44 33.48 6.00 36.13
CA LYS A 44 33.37 7.44 36.43
C LYS A 44 33.01 8.30 35.20
N GLY A 45 33.26 7.80 33.99
CA GLY A 45 33.01 8.51 32.72
C GLY A 45 33.98 9.67 32.40
N TRP A 46 34.99 9.90 33.23
CA TRP A 46 36.00 10.96 33.08
C TRP A 46 37.40 10.43 33.36
N LEU A 47 38.40 11.01 32.69
CA LEU A 47 39.80 10.67 32.78
C LEU A 47 40.63 11.92 33.07
N THR A 48 41.63 11.78 33.93
CA THR A 48 42.67 12.80 34.13
C THR A 48 43.95 12.28 33.47
N PRO A 49 44.42 12.89 32.37
CA PRO A 49 45.64 12.46 31.69
C PRO A 49 46.83 12.45 32.65
N ASN A 50 47.52 11.31 32.75
CA ASN A 50 48.72 11.18 33.59
C ASN A 50 49.94 11.68 32.83
N VAL A 51 50.16 13.00 32.87
CA VAL A 51 51.27 13.69 32.20
C VAL A 51 52.16 14.41 33.23
N PRO A 52 53.41 14.78 32.91
CA PRO A 52 54.28 15.51 33.83
C PRO A 52 53.82 16.95 34.10
N THR A 53 54.24 17.52 35.24
CA THR A 53 54.02 18.93 35.58
C THR A 53 54.65 19.85 34.53
N GLY A 54 53.84 20.70 33.89
CA GLY A 54 54.25 21.58 32.79
C GLY A 54 53.71 21.16 31.41
N HIS A 55 53.11 19.98 31.29
CA HIS A 55 52.38 19.56 30.09
C HIS A 55 51.03 20.32 30.00
N PRO A 56 50.56 20.73 28.81
CA PRO A 56 49.29 21.47 28.65
C PRO A 56 48.07 20.74 29.23
N ASP A 57 48.10 19.41 29.20
CA ASP A 57 47.04 18.55 29.75
C ASP A 57 47.22 18.18 31.23
N PHE A 58 48.22 18.72 31.94
CA PHE A 58 48.43 18.40 33.35
C PHE A 58 47.25 18.88 34.21
N GLY A 59 46.56 17.94 34.85
CA GLY A 59 45.36 18.24 35.64
C GLY A 59 44.11 18.54 34.82
N SER A 60 44.14 18.35 33.49
CA SER A 60 42.93 18.46 32.67
C SER A 60 41.99 17.27 32.90
N ILE A 61 40.70 17.48 32.64
CA ILE A 61 39.68 16.44 32.71
C ILE A 61 39.20 16.19 31.28
N LYS A 62 39.31 14.95 30.80
CA LYS A 62 38.82 14.51 29.49
C LYS A 62 37.69 13.50 29.66
N SER A 63 36.73 13.48 28.74
CA SER A 63 35.68 12.44 28.70
C SER A 63 36.31 11.08 28.45
N CYS A 64 35.77 10.04 29.09
CA CYS A 64 36.10 8.67 28.72
C CYS A 64 35.26 8.24 27.51
N SER A 65 35.82 7.45 26.60
CA SER A 65 35.11 6.92 25.42
C SER A 65 33.80 6.19 25.77
N CYS A 66 33.75 5.46 26.89
CA CYS A 66 32.53 4.78 27.34
C CYS A 66 31.36 5.75 27.61
N ARG A 67 31.66 7.00 28.00
CA ARG A 67 30.64 8.04 28.20
C ARG A 67 30.18 8.61 26.86
N GLU A 68 31.05 8.64 25.86
CA GLU A 68 30.72 9.05 24.49
C GLU A 68 29.85 7.99 23.82
N GLU A 69 30.20 6.71 23.95
CA GLU A 69 29.40 5.58 23.43
C GLU A 69 28.02 5.48 24.10
N MET A 70 27.94 5.59 25.44
CA MET A 70 26.64 5.63 26.13
C MET A 70 25.80 6.84 25.70
N ARG A 71 26.44 7.99 25.47
CA ARG A 71 25.77 9.23 25.04
C ARG A 71 25.26 9.13 23.60
N GLU A 72 26.05 8.58 22.69
CA GLU A 72 25.62 8.30 21.32
C GLU A 72 24.43 7.34 21.32
N GLY A 73 24.50 6.24 22.09
CA GLY A 73 23.40 5.29 22.24
C GLY A 73 22.11 5.91 22.79
N GLU A 74 22.20 6.77 23.82
CA GLU A 74 21.04 7.48 24.37
C GLU A 74 20.41 8.46 23.38
N ILE A 75 21.22 9.23 22.65
CA ILE A 75 20.73 10.17 21.64
C ILE A 75 20.04 9.41 20.51
N THR A 76 20.67 8.36 19.99
CA THR A 76 20.09 7.51 18.94
C THR A 76 18.77 6.88 19.39
N ASN A 77 18.68 6.39 20.63
CA ASN A 77 17.44 5.84 21.19
C ASN A 77 16.32 6.88 21.30
N ARG A 78 16.65 8.11 21.73
CA ARG A 78 15.66 9.21 21.76
C ARG A 78 15.20 9.57 20.35
N LEU A 79 16.13 9.69 19.39
CA LEU A 79 15.78 9.97 18.00
C LEU A 79 14.89 8.87 17.39
N LEU A 80 15.20 7.59 17.66
CA LEU A 80 14.37 6.47 17.23
C LEU A 80 12.96 6.54 17.82
N ALA A 81 12.81 6.88 19.10
CA ALA A 81 11.50 7.01 19.74
C ALA A 81 10.61 8.09 19.09
N HIS A 82 11.23 9.14 18.52
CA HIS A 82 10.52 10.24 17.87
C HIS A 82 10.48 10.14 16.34
N SER A 83 11.04 9.08 15.76
CA SER A 83 11.13 8.90 14.30
C SER A 83 9.88 8.34 13.63
N ASN A 84 8.93 7.81 14.41
CA ASN A 84 7.74 7.09 13.92
C ASN A 84 8.06 5.89 13.00
N LEU A 85 9.24 5.29 13.14
CA LEU A 85 9.62 4.09 12.36
C LEU A 85 8.95 2.80 12.86
N GLY A 86 8.55 2.73 14.13
CA GLY A 86 7.88 1.55 14.70
C GLY A 86 8.65 0.25 14.39
N TYR A 87 8.01 -0.71 13.72
CA TYR A 87 8.63 -1.98 13.31
C TYR A 87 9.66 -1.86 12.19
N LEU A 88 9.76 -0.71 11.52
CA LEU A 88 10.69 -0.47 10.42
C LEU A 88 12.12 -0.18 10.90
N HIS A 89 12.36 0.00 12.20
CA HIS A 89 13.70 0.24 12.75
C HIS A 89 14.71 -0.89 12.46
N ARG A 90 14.23 -2.10 12.12
CA ARG A 90 15.06 -3.25 11.77
C ARG A 90 15.69 -3.18 10.36
N TYR A 91 15.17 -2.33 9.49
CA TYR A 91 15.65 -2.23 8.11
C TYR A 91 16.82 -1.26 8.04
N SER A 92 18.01 -1.79 7.77
CA SER A 92 19.24 -1.01 7.59
C SER A 92 19.91 -1.40 6.28
N PHE A 93 20.85 -0.57 5.81
CA PHE A 93 21.60 -0.88 4.59
C PHE A 93 22.37 -2.21 4.72
N GLU A 94 22.79 -2.58 5.93
CA GLU A 94 23.50 -3.83 6.20
C GLU A 94 22.60 -5.08 6.10
N ASN A 95 21.29 -4.93 6.35
CA ASN A 95 20.32 -6.03 6.33
C ASN A 95 19.53 -6.14 5.02
N LEU A 96 19.66 -5.15 4.13
CA LEU A 96 19.00 -5.13 2.83
C LEU A 96 19.84 -5.88 1.80
N ASN A 97 19.18 -6.63 0.92
CA ASN A 97 19.86 -7.20 -0.24
C ASN A 97 20.15 -6.08 -1.25
N GLU A 98 21.43 -5.81 -1.52
CA GLU A 98 21.88 -4.76 -2.45
C GLU A 98 21.39 -4.95 -3.88
N THR A 99 21.06 -6.18 -4.27
CA THR A 99 20.48 -6.48 -5.60
C THR A 99 18.95 -6.55 -5.58
N GLY A 100 18.33 -6.30 -4.43
CA GLY A 100 16.87 -6.41 -4.26
C GLY A 100 16.35 -7.84 -4.39
N ARG A 101 15.05 -7.97 -4.69
CA ARG A 101 14.38 -9.25 -5.00
C ARG A 101 13.84 -9.28 -6.43
N GLY A 102 14.43 -8.48 -7.32
CA GLY A 102 14.00 -8.39 -8.71
C GLY A 102 14.12 -9.73 -9.43
N GLU A 103 13.14 -10.05 -10.28
CA GLU A 103 13.13 -11.30 -11.05
C GLU A 103 14.08 -11.24 -12.27
N THR A 104 14.45 -10.02 -12.70
CA THR A 104 15.31 -9.79 -13.86
C THR A 104 16.67 -9.18 -13.48
N SER A 105 17.67 -9.39 -14.34
CA SER A 105 18.98 -8.76 -14.20
C SER A 105 18.90 -7.23 -14.25
N VAL A 106 17.95 -6.68 -15.01
CA VAL A 106 17.72 -5.25 -15.13
C VAL A 106 17.14 -4.66 -13.84
N ASP A 107 16.20 -5.35 -13.19
CA ASP A 107 15.65 -4.90 -11.92
C ASP A 107 16.70 -4.95 -10.81
N SER A 108 17.60 -5.94 -10.85
CA SER A 108 18.72 -6.03 -9.92
C SER A 108 19.70 -4.85 -10.06
N GLU A 109 20.01 -4.45 -11.30
CA GLU A 109 20.87 -3.29 -11.59
C GLU A 109 20.21 -1.96 -11.19
N LEU A 110 18.91 -1.80 -11.46
CA LEU A 110 18.14 -0.64 -11.02
C LEU A 110 18.12 -0.53 -9.50
N PHE A 111 17.84 -1.64 -8.81
CA PHE A 111 17.84 -1.66 -7.35
C PHE A 111 19.23 -1.35 -6.78
N LEU A 112 20.31 -1.87 -7.37
CA LEU A 112 21.67 -1.58 -6.93
C LEU A 112 22.02 -0.08 -7.06
N ASN A 113 21.65 0.54 -8.19
CA ASN A 113 21.82 1.99 -8.36
C ASN A 113 20.96 2.78 -7.35
N ALA A 114 19.72 2.35 -7.13
CA ALA A 114 18.84 2.96 -6.13
C ALA A 114 19.41 2.82 -4.71
N PHE A 115 19.98 1.65 -4.38
CA PHE A 115 20.63 1.38 -3.10
C PHE A 115 21.84 2.29 -2.87
N SER A 116 22.72 2.43 -3.87
CA SER A 116 23.88 3.33 -3.80
C SER A 116 23.44 4.78 -3.56
N LYS A 117 22.51 5.30 -4.38
CA LYS A 117 22.03 6.67 -4.25
C LYS A 117 21.30 6.94 -2.93
N ALA A 118 20.55 5.95 -2.44
CA ALA A 118 19.90 6.03 -1.13
C ALA A 118 20.92 6.06 0.02
N SER A 119 21.98 5.26 -0.07
CA SER A 119 23.08 5.27 0.90
C SER A 119 23.80 6.63 0.90
N ASP A 120 24.09 7.18 -0.28
CA ASP A 120 24.71 8.51 -0.42
C ASP A 120 23.84 9.61 0.20
N PHE A 121 22.53 9.59 -0.11
CA PHE A 121 21.57 10.52 0.49
C PHE A 121 21.52 10.39 2.01
N ALA A 122 21.56 9.17 2.55
CA ALA A 122 21.50 8.95 4.00
C ALA A 122 22.75 9.45 4.74
N MET A 123 23.92 9.42 4.09
CA MET A 123 25.17 9.93 4.67
C MET A 123 25.24 11.46 4.68
N SER A 124 24.64 12.12 3.68
CA SER A 124 24.60 13.58 3.59
C SER A 124 23.24 14.05 3.05
N PRO A 125 22.18 14.06 3.88
CA PRO A 125 20.83 14.38 3.44
C PRO A 125 20.75 15.82 2.89
N SER A 126 20.45 15.95 1.61
CA SER A 126 20.29 17.23 0.92
C SER A 126 19.32 17.08 -0.24
N GLY A 127 18.46 18.08 -0.44
CA GLY A 127 17.45 18.04 -1.49
C GLY A 127 16.46 16.88 -1.31
N TRP A 128 15.81 16.50 -2.40
CA TRP A 128 14.77 15.47 -2.39
C TRP A 128 15.26 14.19 -3.07
N LEU A 129 14.75 13.05 -2.59
CA LEU A 129 14.97 11.75 -3.19
C LEU A 129 13.63 11.06 -3.42
N THR A 130 13.23 10.93 -4.68
CA THR A 130 12.00 10.25 -5.05
C THR A 130 12.30 8.82 -5.45
N ILE A 131 11.77 7.85 -4.71
CA ILE A 131 11.94 6.42 -4.95
C ILE A 131 10.71 5.87 -5.67
N THR A 132 10.89 5.41 -6.90
CA THR A 132 9.83 4.86 -7.74
C THR A 132 10.00 3.37 -8.02
N GLY A 133 8.92 2.71 -8.43
CA GLY A 133 8.92 1.30 -8.84
C GLY A 133 7.64 0.56 -8.43
N PRO A 134 7.42 -0.66 -8.93
CA PRO A 134 6.21 -1.44 -8.67
C PRO A 134 6.04 -1.81 -7.18
N HIS A 135 4.83 -2.18 -6.77
CA HIS A 135 4.60 -2.70 -5.42
C HIS A 135 5.52 -3.90 -5.13
N GLY A 136 5.99 -4.02 -3.89
CA GLY A 136 6.91 -5.09 -3.50
C GLY A 136 8.38 -4.90 -3.94
N SER A 137 8.73 -3.86 -4.71
CA SER A 137 10.10 -3.60 -5.18
C SER A 137 11.09 -3.12 -4.10
N GLY A 138 10.65 -3.02 -2.83
CA GLY A 138 11.52 -2.64 -1.71
C GLY A 138 11.63 -1.15 -1.39
N LYS A 139 10.84 -0.27 -2.02
CA LYS A 139 10.87 1.20 -1.80
C LYS A 139 10.74 1.60 -0.32
N THR A 140 9.71 1.10 0.36
CA THR A 140 9.46 1.39 1.79
C THR A 140 10.62 0.93 2.66
N HIS A 141 11.20 -0.24 2.38
CA HIS A 141 12.34 -0.74 3.13
C HIS A 141 13.60 0.09 2.90
N LEU A 142 13.83 0.53 1.65
CA LEU A 142 14.94 1.41 1.31
C LEU A 142 14.78 2.80 1.96
N ALA A 143 13.56 3.34 1.95
CA ALA A 143 13.23 4.61 2.60
C ALA A 143 13.39 4.53 4.13
N ALA A 144 13.00 3.41 4.74
CA ALA A 144 13.24 3.14 6.16
C ALA A 144 14.74 3.02 6.47
N ALA A 145 15.52 2.36 5.62
CA ALA A 145 16.97 2.26 5.78
C ALA A 145 17.66 3.64 5.73
N ILE A 146 17.21 4.53 4.84
CA ILE A 146 17.66 5.94 4.84
C ILE A 146 17.40 6.58 6.21
N ALA A 147 16.16 6.52 6.70
CA ALA A 147 15.80 7.12 7.98
C ALA A 147 16.60 6.54 9.16
N ASN A 148 16.74 5.21 9.23
CA ASN A 148 17.53 4.54 10.26
C ASN A 148 19.00 4.95 10.22
N LYS A 149 19.58 5.05 9.01
CA LYS A 149 20.98 5.48 8.86
C LYS A 149 21.16 6.93 9.28
N CYS A 150 20.26 7.84 8.89
CA CYS A 150 20.25 9.23 9.35
C CYS A 150 20.24 9.32 10.88
N ILE A 151 19.37 8.55 11.54
CA ILE A 151 19.27 8.52 13.00
C ILE A 151 20.55 7.94 13.63
N GLY A 152 21.12 6.89 13.03
CA GLY A 152 22.38 6.29 13.46
C GLY A 152 23.58 7.25 13.40
N ILE A 153 23.59 8.20 12.46
CA ILE A 153 24.60 9.27 12.39
C ILE A 153 24.21 10.53 13.17
N GLY A 154 23.16 10.46 14.00
CA GLY A 154 22.69 11.57 14.85
C GLY A 154 21.85 12.63 14.14
N THR A 155 21.40 12.38 12.90
CA THR A 155 20.51 13.27 12.15
C THR A 155 19.04 12.86 12.38
N PRO A 156 18.20 13.75 12.94
CA PRO A 156 16.79 13.42 13.19
C PRO A 156 16.01 13.19 11.90
N ALA A 157 15.33 12.05 11.81
CA ALA A 157 14.46 11.69 10.70
C ALA A 157 13.07 11.32 11.20
N TYR A 158 12.04 11.66 10.43
CA TYR A 158 10.65 11.29 10.70
C TYR A 158 10.07 10.53 9.51
N PHE A 159 9.59 9.32 9.78
CA PHE A 159 8.96 8.44 8.79
C PHE A 159 7.46 8.46 8.99
N ILE A 160 6.68 8.68 7.93
CA ILE A 160 5.23 8.59 7.99
C ILE A 160 4.64 8.11 6.67
N TYR A 161 3.65 7.24 6.76
CA TYR A 161 2.80 6.89 5.63
C TYR A 161 1.89 8.08 5.29
N ILE A 162 1.75 8.42 4.02
CA ILE A 162 0.92 9.56 3.61
C ILE A 162 -0.55 9.37 4.06
N SER A 163 -1.09 8.16 4.02
CA SER A 163 -2.43 7.86 4.56
C SER A 163 -2.57 8.25 6.03
N ASP A 164 -1.60 7.84 6.85
CA ASP A 164 -1.60 8.08 8.29
C ASP A 164 -1.44 9.58 8.58
N LEU A 165 -0.57 10.26 7.84
CA LEU A 165 -0.42 11.72 7.92
C LEU A 165 -1.76 12.43 7.69
N ILE A 166 -2.49 12.05 6.63
CA ILE A 166 -3.78 12.66 6.30
C ILE A 166 -4.82 12.35 7.38
N ASP A 167 -4.87 11.14 7.90
CA ASP A 167 -5.77 10.76 8.98
C ASP A 167 -5.49 11.53 10.27
N HIS A 168 -4.21 11.64 10.66
CA HIS A 168 -3.78 12.45 11.81
C HIS A 168 -4.16 13.94 11.63
N LEU A 169 -3.98 14.50 10.44
CA LEU A 169 -4.43 15.85 10.17
C LEU A 169 -5.95 15.95 10.32
N ARG A 170 -6.72 14.97 9.84
CA ARG A 170 -8.19 15.00 9.84
C ARG A 170 -8.80 14.91 11.25
N THR A 171 -8.31 14.00 12.09
CA THR A 171 -8.80 13.84 13.49
C THR A 171 -8.62 15.14 14.27
N ASN A 172 -7.51 15.81 14.03
CA ASN A 172 -7.09 17.02 14.73
C ASN A 172 -7.84 18.29 14.29
N TYR A 173 -8.37 18.33 13.07
CA TYR A 173 -9.26 19.43 12.62
C TYR A 173 -10.68 19.35 13.18
N SER A 174 -11.12 18.17 13.64
CA SER A 174 -12.49 17.94 14.11
C SER A 174 -12.70 18.38 15.57
N TYR A 175 -11.61 18.47 16.34
CA TYR A 175 -11.59 18.96 17.71
C TYR A 175 -10.93 20.35 17.76
N GLN A 176 -11.73 21.40 17.62
CA GLN A 176 -11.28 22.78 17.92
C GLN A 176 -11.01 22.88 19.43
N GLY A 177 -9.80 22.56 19.87
CA GLY A 177 -9.44 22.69 21.28
C GLY A 177 -8.05 22.22 21.70
N ASP A 178 -7.42 21.26 21.03
CA ASP A 178 -6.19 20.66 21.54
C ASP A 178 -4.92 21.05 20.76
N THR A 179 -3.92 21.51 21.52
CA THR A 179 -2.56 21.91 21.10
C THR A 179 -1.77 20.85 20.32
N GLU A 180 -2.23 19.60 20.28
CA GLU A 180 -1.56 18.47 19.61
C GLU A 180 -1.73 18.47 18.07
N ALA A 181 -2.80 19.11 17.58
CA ALA A 181 -3.11 19.25 16.15
C ALA A 181 -2.06 20.02 15.35
N GLU A 182 -1.60 21.13 15.94
CA GLU A 182 -0.55 21.97 15.37
C GLU A 182 0.80 21.26 15.39
N ASP A 183 1.01 20.32 16.31
CA ASP A 183 2.32 19.71 16.58
C ASP A 183 2.77 18.80 15.43
N ILE A 184 1.91 17.90 14.92
CA ILE A 184 2.33 16.98 13.84
C ILE A 184 2.55 17.69 12.49
N SER A 185 1.72 18.69 12.17
CA SER A 185 1.88 19.49 10.96
C SER A 185 3.19 20.31 11.02
N LEU A 186 3.48 20.91 12.17
CA LEU A 186 4.75 21.62 12.40
C LEU A 186 5.95 20.67 12.39
N GLN A 187 5.80 19.48 12.96
CA GLN A 187 6.84 18.45 12.99
C GLN A 187 7.20 18.01 11.56
N VAL A 188 6.22 17.63 10.75
CA VAL A 188 6.43 17.17 9.37
C VAL A 188 7.00 18.29 8.49
N ARG A 189 6.58 19.54 8.69
CA ARG A 189 7.11 20.69 7.94
C ARG A 189 8.57 21.01 8.27
N ASN A 190 9.01 20.79 9.51
CA ASN A 190 10.29 21.30 9.99
C ASN A 190 11.31 20.23 10.39
N VAL A 191 10.95 18.95 10.39
CA VAL A 191 11.90 17.87 10.68
C VAL A 191 13.08 17.91 9.68
N PRO A 192 14.33 17.72 10.15
CA PRO A 192 15.51 17.75 9.29
C PRO A 192 15.42 16.80 8.11
N VAL A 193 15.05 15.53 8.34
CA VAL A 193 14.79 14.56 7.27
C VAL A 193 13.35 14.05 7.40
N LEU A 194 12.56 14.22 6.34
CA LEU A 194 11.21 13.67 6.26
C LEU A 194 11.18 12.52 5.25
N VAL A 195 10.57 11.40 5.64
CA VAL A 195 10.22 10.30 4.73
C VAL A 195 8.71 10.21 4.61
N LEU A 196 8.19 10.44 3.40
CA LEU A 196 6.79 10.29 3.02
C LEU A 196 6.62 9.01 2.21
N ASP A 197 6.04 7.97 2.82
CA ASP A 197 5.86 6.69 2.16
C ASP A 197 4.45 6.55 1.54
N GLY A 198 4.38 5.94 0.36
CA GLY A 198 3.12 5.51 -0.26
C GLY A 198 2.37 6.60 -1.03
N MET A 199 3.07 7.51 -1.70
CA MET A 199 2.43 8.51 -2.54
C MET A 199 1.74 7.83 -3.73
N ASN A 200 0.51 8.26 -3.99
CA ASN A 200 -0.30 7.74 -5.08
C ASN A 200 -1.18 8.86 -5.66
N SER A 201 -1.56 8.69 -6.92
CA SER A 201 -2.37 9.63 -7.71
C SER A 201 -3.87 9.50 -7.45
N LYS A 202 -4.33 8.40 -6.84
CA LYS A 202 -5.75 7.97 -6.89
C LYS A 202 -6.49 7.93 -5.55
N THR A 203 -5.86 8.12 -4.39
CA THR A 203 -6.53 7.90 -3.08
C THR A 203 -6.64 9.10 -2.15
N SER A 204 -6.15 10.29 -2.52
CA SER A 204 -6.33 11.48 -1.69
C SER A 204 -7.63 12.23 -2.04
N THR A 205 -8.51 12.42 -1.06
CA THR A 205 -9.59 13.43 -1.17
C THR A 205 -9.00 14.80 -1.54
N GLN A 206 -9.77 15.69 -2.16
CA GLN A 206 -9.27 17.01 -2.56
C GLN A 206 -8.64 17.79 -1.38
N TRP A 207 -9.21 17.66 -0.18
CA TRP A 207 -8.63 18.22 1.04
C TRP A 207 -7.26 17.62 1.39
N ALA A 208 -7.13 16.29 1.31
CA ALA A 208 -5.87 15.60 1.60
C ALA A 208 -4.77 16.03 0.62
N HIS A 209 -5.14 16.17 -0.66
CA HIS A 209 -4.26 16.66 -1.72
C HIS A 209 -3.75 18.08 -1.43
N GLU A 210 -4.66 18.99 -1.10
CA GLU A 210 -4.30 20.37 -0.73
C GLU A 210 -3.34 20.42 0.46
N LYS A 211 -3.55 19.58 1.48
CA LYS A 211 -2.67 19.52 2.66
C LYS A 211 -1.30 18.97 2.33
N LEU A 212 -1.21 17.94 1.49
CA LEU A 212 0.05 17.40 1.02
C LEU A 212 0.84 18.47 0.24
N ILE A 213 0.19 19.17 -0.69
CA ILE A 213 0.80 20.29 -1.45
C ILE A 213 1.34 21.38 -0.50
N GLN A 214 0.61 21.74 0.56
CA GLN A 214 1.07 22.73 1.54
C GLN A 214 2.37 22.29 2.24
N ILE A 215 2.48 21.02 2.62
CA ILE A 215 3.68 20.47 3.26
C ILE A 215 4.84 20.43 2.26
N LEU A 216 4.61 19.92 1.06
CA LEU A 216 5.61 19.81 0.01
C LEU A 216 6.16 21.18 -0.39
N ASN A 217 5.31 22.19 -0.57
CA ASN A 217 5.74 23.56 -0.88
C ASN A 217 6.60 24.18 0.21
N HIS A 218 6.23 24.01 1.49
CA HIS A 218 7.03 24.52 2.62
C HIS A 218 8.44 23.92 2.59
N ARG A 219 8.54 22.60 2.42
CA ARG A 219 9.82 21.90 2.38
C ARG A 219 10.62 22.21 1.13
N ALA A 220 9.96 22.42 -0.01
CA ALA A 220 10.62 22.78 -1.26
C ALA A 220 11.26 24.17 -1.17
N ASN A 221 10.52 25.16 -0.65
CA ASN A 221 11.04 26.50 -0.43
C ASN A 221 12.22 26.54 0.55
N GLY A 222 12.18 25.68 1.57
CA GLY A 222 13.28 25.54 2.55
C GLY A 222 14.40 24.59 2.11
N LYS A 223 14.31 23.95 0.92
CA LYS A 223 15.19 22.87 0.45
C LYS A 223 15.47 21.80 1.51
N LEU A 224 14.45 21.47 2.30
CA LEU A 224 14.58 20.53 3.42
C LEU A 224 14.66 19.08 2.90
N PRO A 225 15.61 18.26 3.40
CA PRO A 225 15.79 16.88 2.97
C PRO A 225 14.50 16.05 3.03
N THR A 226 14.04 15.53 1.89
CA THR A 226 12.76 14.82 1.81
C THR A 226 12.87 13.58 0.93
N VAL A 227 12.56 12.42 1.50
CA VAL A 227 12.44 11.16 0.74
C VAL A 227 10.96 10.91 0.49
N ILE A 228 10.61 10.60 -0.75
CA ILE A 228 9.22 10.31 -1.12
C ILE A 228 9.20 8.99 -1.88
N THR A 229 8.30 8.08 -1.54
CA THR A 229 8.10 6.84 -2.31
C THR A 229 6.80 6.89 -3.08
N THR A 230 6.80 6.34 -4.30
CA THR A 230 5.58 6.18 -5.12
C THR A 230 5.60 4.85 -5.87
N SER A 231 4.45 4.18 -5.91
CA SER A 231 4.22 3.04 -6.81
C SER A 231 3.75 3.46 -8.20
N ASP A 232 3.19 4.67 -8.30
CA ASP A 232 2.66 5.22 -9.54
C ASP A 232 3.77 5.78 -10.42
N ASP A 233 3.52 5.78 -11.72
CA ASP A 233 4.36 6.50 -12.68
C ASP A 233 4.26 8.01 -12.38
N ILE A 234 5.40 8.69 -12.33
CA ILE A 234 5.48 10.13 -12.04
C ILE A 234 4.61 10.93 -13.01
N SER A 235 4.47 10.48 -14.26
CA SER A 235 3.62 11.13 -15.27
C SER A 235 2.13 11.12 -14.94
N THR A 236 1.68 10.20 -14.08
CA THR A 236 0.29 10.07 -13.65
C THR A 236 -0.04 10.85 -12.38
N LEU A 237 0.98 11.38 -11.70
CA LEU A 237 0.79 12.23 -10.53
C LEU A 237 0.20 13.59 -10.94
N ASP A 238 -0.41 14.25 -9.95
CA ASP A 238 -0.91 15.61 -10.11
C ASP A 238 0.17 16.55 -10.69
N PRO A 239 -0.19 17.43 -11.65
CA PRO A 239 0.78 18.30 -12.32
C PRO A 239 1.63 19.16 -11.36
N PHE A 240 1.06 19.63 -10.25
CA PHE A 240 1.79 20.44 -9.27
C PHE A 240 2.79 19.58 -8.50
N ILE A 241 2.38 18.42 -7.99
CA ILE A 241 3.29 17.52 -7.28
C ILE A 241 4.41 17.06 -8.23
N ARG A 242 4.05 16.63 -9.43
CA ARG A 242 4.98 16.22 -10.48
C ARG A 242 6.05 17.28 -10.74
N SER A 243 5.64 18.54 -10.93
CA SER A 243 6.57 19.65 -11.22
C SER A 243 7.62 19.88 -10.13
N ARG A 244 7.38 19.40 -8.90
CA ARG A 244 8.35 19.50 -7.78
C ARG A 244 9.23 18.27 -7.70
N LEU A 245 8.69 17.08 -7.98
CA LEU A 245 9.48 15.85 -7.99
C LEU A 245 10.47 15.80 -9.16
N GLU A 246 10.10 16.37 -10.31
CA GLU A 246 10.94 16.46 -11.52
C GLU A 246 11.88 17.67 -11.51
N ASP A 247 11.85 18.51 -10.47
CA ASP A 247 12.73 19.67 -10.34
C ASP A 247 14.17 19.23 -9.99
N GLU A 248 15.09 19.33 -10.96
CA GLU A 248 16.48 18.92 -10.82
C GLU A 248 17.24 19.75 -9.77
N ASP A 249 16.83 21.00 -9.50
CA ASP A 249 17.40 21.83 -8.44
C ASP A 249 16.92 21.42 -7.05
N LEU A 250 15.82 20.65 -7.00
CA LEU A 250 15.21 20.19 -5.76
C LEU A 250 15.69 18.80 -5.37
N GLY A 251 15.83 17.88 -6.33
CA GLY A 251 16.16 16.51 -6.00
C GLY A 251 16.37 15.59 -7.20
N SER A 252 16.46 14.30 -6.90
CA SER A 252 16.65 13.26 -7.91
C SER A 252 15.62 12.14 -7.78
N ILE A 253 15.34 11.49 -8.91
CA ILE A 253 14.44 10.35 -9.00
C ILE A 253 15.29 9.09 -9.19
N ILE A 254 14.99 8.07 -8.38
CA ILE A 254 15.59 6.73 -8.48
C ILE A 254 14.49 5.70 -8.69
N GLN A 255 14.81 4.64 -9.41
CA GLN A 255 13.88 3.57 -9.73
C GLN A 255 14.41 2.25 -9.17
N THR A 256 13.58 1.55 -8.42
CA THR A 256 13.95 0.29 -7.73
C THR A 256 13.77 -0.95 -8.59
N ALA A 257 12.86 -0.91 -9.55
CA ALA A 257 12.64 -1.93 -10.56
C ALA A 257 11.88 -1.27 -11.71
N LYS A 258 11.94 -1.86 -12.91
CA LYS A 258 11.13 -1.35 -14.02
C LYS A 258 9.68 -1.40 -13.57
N THR A 259 9.01 -0.24 -13.68
CA THR A 259 7.57 -0.22 -13.78
C THR A 259 7.30 -0.88 -15.12
N VAL A 260 7.18 -2.21 -15.12
CA VAL A 260 6.58 -2.87 -16.27
C VAL A 260 5.25 -2.16 -16.43
N LYS A 261 4.98 -1.62 -17.62
CA LYS A 261 3.64 -1.15 -18.02
C LYS A 261 2.72 -2.32 -17.79
N SER A 262 2.23 -2.48 -16.57
CA SER A 262 1.63 -3.73 -16.07
C SER A 262 2.27 -4.98 -16.69
N ILE A 263 3.19 -5.66 -15.99
CA ILE A 263 2.94 -7.11 -15.93
C ILE A 263 1.52 -7.14 -15.41
N ASP A 264 0.60 -7.62 -16.23
CA ASP A 264 -0.82 -7.63 -15.96
C ASP A 264 -1.01 -7.98 -14.48
N GLN A 265 -1.24 -6.98 -13.62
CA GLN A 265 -1.63 -7.24 -12.22
C GLN A 265 -2.99 -7.99 -12.23
N ALA A 266 -3.68 -7.93 -13.38
CA ALA A 266 -4.76 -8.81 -13.78
C ALA A 266 -4.42 -10.31 -13.80
N GLU A 267 -3.16 -10.74 -13.73
CA GLU A 267 -2.78 -12.16 -13.57
C GLU A 267 -2.69 -12.61 -12.11
N ILE A 268 -2.66 -11.71 -11.12
CA ILE A 268 -2.56 -12.10 -9.70
C ILE A 268 -3.94 -12.48 -9.15
N TYR A 269 -4.99 -11.78 -9.58
CA TYR A 269 -6.37 -12.01 -9.14
C TYR A 269 -7.32 -11.87 -10.33
N GLY A 270 -8.27 -12.78 -10.50
CA GLY A 270 -9.21 -12.75 -11.63
C GLY A 270 -8.88 -13.69 -12.80
N ALA A 271 -7.91 -14.60 -12.65
CA ALA A 271 -7.67 -15.64 -13.63
C ALA A 271 -8.83 -16.66 -13.66
N ILE A 272 -9.15 -17.19 -14.83
CA ILE A 272 -10.17 -18.25 -14.95
C ILE A 272 -9.68 -19.48 -14.19
N PRO A 273 -10.49 -20.08 -13.29
CA PRO A 273 -10.08 -21.24 -12.52
C PRO A 273 -9.57 -22.37 -13.43
N LYS A 274 -8.51 -23.07 -13.04
CA LYS A 274 -7.88 -24.13 -13.86
C LYS A 274 -8.87 -25.21 -14.34
N LEU A 275 -9.94 -25.45 -13.58
CA LEU A 275 -11.01 -26.37 -13.97
C LEU A 275 -11.76 -25.92 -15.24
N PHE A 276 -11.87 -24.61 -15.46
CA PHE A 276 -12.59 -23.99 -16.57
C PHE A 276 -11.68 -23.29 -17.59
N SER A 277 -10.36 -23.41 -17.45
CA SER A 277 -9.39 -22.85 -18.42
C SER A 277 -9.63 -23.32 -19.85
N ASN A 278 -10.18 -24.53 -20.00
CA ASN A 278 -10.49 -25.16 -21.28
C ASN A 278 -11.99 -25.18 -21.60
N ALA A 279 -12.82 -24.43 -20.86
CA ALA A 279 -14.26 -24.33 -21.08
C ALA A 279 -14.54 -23.61 -22.40
N SER A 280 -15.46 -24.16 -23.20
CA SER A 280 -15.90 -23.55 -24.46
C SER A 280 -17.34 -23.93 -24.75
N PHE A 281 -17.99 -23.19 -25.66
CA PHE A 281 -19.35 -23.47 -26.12
C PHE A 281 -19.49 -24.89 -26.66
N LYS A 282 -18.49 -25.37 -27.41
CA LYS A 282 -18.46 -26.74 -27.97
C LYS A 282 -18.42 -27.84 -26.90
N LYS A 283 -17.83 -27.56 -25.74
CA LYS A 283 -17.74 -28.50 -24.61
C LYS A 283 -18.92 -28.40 -23.65
N PHE A 284 -19.87 -27.51 -23.90
CA PHE A 284 -21.08 -27.42 -23.11
C PHE A 284 -22.04 -28.55 -23.49
N ASP A 285 -22.15 -29.56 -22.63
CA ASP A 285 -22.99 -30.73 -22.90
C ASP A 285 -24.48 -30.43 -22.66
N ILE A 286 -25.21 -30.36 -23.77
CA ILE A 286 -26.68 -30.20 -23.80
C ILE A 286 -27.41 -31.56 -23.80
N ARG A 287 -26.72 -32.69 -24.03
CA ARG A 287 -27.33 -34.03 -24.17
C ARG A 287 -27.09 -34.89 -22.93
N ARG A 288 -27.44 -34.34 -21.77
CA ARG A 288 -27.28 -35.03 -20.47
C ARG A 288 -28.31 -36.15 -20.31
N PRO A 289 -27.96 -37.25 -19.62
CA PRO A 289 -28.92 -38.32 -19.33
C PRO A 289 -30.08 -37.80 -18.46
N HIS A 290 -31.29 -38.35 -18.65
CA HIS A 290 -32.50 -38.02 -17.88
C HIS A 290 -33.04 -36.59 -17.99
N LEU A 291 -32.69 -35.82 -19.03
CA LEU A 291 -33.32 -34.52 -19.29
C LEU A 291 -34.72 -34.65 -19.88
N ASN A 292 -35.67 -33.86 -19.37
CA ASN A 292 -36.96 -33.65 -20.03
C ASN A 292 -36.83 -32.66 -21.21
N SER A 293 -37.85 -32.60 -22.06
CA SER A 293 -37.85 -31.74 -23.27
C SER A 293 -37.69 -30.25 -22.93
N MET A 294 -38.27 -29.81 -21.80
CA MET A 294 -38.17 -28.45 -21.31
C MET A 294 -36.73 -28.10 -20.91
N ALA A 295 -36.07 -28.94 -20.11
CA ALA A 295 -34.69 -28.75 -19.68
C ALA A 295 -33.70 -28.76 -20.85
N LEU A 296 -33.92 -29.63 -21.85
CA LEU A 296 -33.13 -29.60 -23.10
C LEU A 296 -33.29 -28.26 -23.83
N THR A 297 -34.50 -27.72 -23.87
CA THR A 297 -34.79 -26.43 -24.49
C THR A 297 -34.11 -25.29 -23.73
N THR A 298 -34.19 -25.31 -22.40
CA THR A 298 -33.50 -24.36 -21.52
C THR A 298 -31.98 -24.37 -21.75
N LEU A 299 -31.35 -25.55 -21.85
CA LEU A 299 -29.91 -25.65 -22.13
C LEU A 299 -29.53 -25.11 -23.51
N LYS A 300 -30.35 -25.36 -24.54
CA LYS A 300 -30.11 -24.81 -25.88
C LYS A 300 -30.22 -23.28 -25.89
N MET A 301 -31.27 -22.73 -25.27
CA MET A 301 -31.45 -21.29 -25.15
C MET A 301 -30.31 -20.64 -24.36
N ALA A 302 -29.88 -21.27 -23.26
CA ALA A 302 -28.74 -20.77 -22.48
C ALA A 302 -27.46 -20.69 -23.33
N LEU A 303 -27.20 -21.71 -24.13
CA LEU A 303 -26.05 -21.77 -25.03
C LEU A 303 -26.15 -20.70 -26.13
N GLU A 304 -27.31 -20.56 -26.78
CA GLU A 304 -27.54 -19.55 -27.84
C GLU A 304 -27.38 -18.12 -27.30
N ILE A 305 -27.91 -17.82 -26.11
CA ILE A 305 -27.76 -16.52 -25.46
C ILE A 305 -26.29 -16.24 -25.13
N ALA A 306 -25.57 -17.23 -24.58
CA ALA A 306 -24.16 -17.09 -24.26
C ALA A 306 -23.30 -16.84 -25.51
N GLU A 307 -23.56 -17.58 -26.60
CA GLU A 307 -22.88 -17.39 -27.89
C GLU A 307 -23.21 -16.04 -28.53
N GLY A 308 -24.47 -15.60 -28.45
CA GLY A 308 -24.92 -14.30 -28.94
C GLY A 308 -24.24 -13.15 -28.20
N TYR A 309 -24.26 -13.20 -26.86
CA TYR A 309 -23.60 -12.21 -26.01
C TYR A 309 -22.09 -12.14 -26.28
N ALA A 310 -21.39 -13.27 -26.33
CA ALA A 310 -19.95 -13.30 -26.60
C ALA A 310 -19.58 -12.68 -27.97
N LYS A 311 -20.45 -12.78 -28.98
CA LYS A 311 -20.24 -12.13 -30.29
C LYS A 311 -20.40 -10.62 -30.24
N ASN A 312 -21.24 -10.10 -29.35
CA ASN A 312 -21.67 -8.69 -29.36
C ASN A 312 -21.24 -7.87 -28.13
N ILE A 313 -20.42 -8.42 -27.22
CA ILE A 313 -19.96 -7.76 -25.96
C ILE A 313 -19.55 -6.28 -26.14
N GLU A 314 -18.87 -5.94 -27.24
CA GLU A 314 -18.31 -4.58 -27.47
C GLU A 314 -19.30 -3.60 -28.09
N HIS A 315 -20.45 -4.08 -28.58
CA HIS A 315 -21.40 -3.30 -29.36
C HIS A 315 -22.83 -3.33 -28.79
N GLU A 316 -23.05 -4.09 -27.71
CA GLU A 316 -24.36 -4.20 -27.06
C GLU A 316 -24.62 -3.08 -26.06
N GLU A 317 -25.79 -2.42 -26.20
CA GLU A 317 -26.32 -1.51 -25.18
C GLU A 317 -26.68 -2.25 -23.88
N ARG A 318 -27.01 -3.55 -23.98
CA ARG A 318 -27.33 -4.44 -22.85
C ARG A 318 -26.15 -5.35 -22.56
N ASN A 319 -25.19 -4.82 -21.83
CA ASN A 319 -23.92 -5.49 -21.60
C ASN A 319 -23.89 -6.33 -20.31
N TRP A 320 -25.02 -6.54 -19.63
CA TRP A 320 -25.09 -7.44 -18.47
C TRP A 320 -25.79 -8.75 -18.81
N LEU A 321 -25.22 -9.86 -18.34
CA LEU A 321 -25.82 -11.20 -18.51
C LEU A 321 -25.77 -11.96 -17.19
N THR A 322 -26.93 -12.40 -16.71
CA THR A 322 -27.04 -13.12 -15.44
C THR A 322 -27.57 -14.52 -15.65
N PHE A 323 -26.84 -15.52 -15.16
CA PHE A 323 -27.31 -16.90 -15.09
C PHE A 323 -27.77 -17.24 -13.68
N VAL A 324 -29.05 -17.58 -13.53
CA VAL A 324 -29.66 -17.97 -12.26
C VAL A 324 -29.99 -19.46 -12.30
N SER A 325 -29.83 -20.18 -11.20
CA SER A 325 -30.38 -21.54 -11.07
C SER A 325 -31.38 -21.59 -9.91
N LYS A 326 -32.56 -22.13 -10.18
CA LYS A 326 -33.58 -22.36 -9.15
C LYS A 326 -33.31 -23.66 -8.37
N ASN A 327 -33.96 -23.80 -7.21
CA ASN A 327 -33.94 -25.00 -6.37
C ASN A 327 -32.56 -25.45 -5.87
N ASN A 328 -31.62 -24.51 -5.72
CA ASN A 328 -30.25 -24.79 -5.26
C ASN A 328 -29.50 -25.84 -6.12
N SER A 329 -29.94 -26.02 -7.37
CA SER A 329 -29.37 -26.99 -8.31
C SER A 329 -27.90 -26.63 -8.63
N THR A 330 -27.00 -27.56 -8.28
CA THR A 330 -25.56 -27.40 -8.54
C THR A 330 -25.16 -28.11 -9.83
N GLY A 331 -24.08 -27.65 -10.46
CA GLY A 331 -23.59 -28.31 -11.68
C GLY A 331 -24.49 -28.15 -12.91
N VAL A 332 -25.39 -27.16 -12.94
CA VAL A 332 -26.24 -26.91 -14.13
C VAL A 332 -25.49 -26.29 -15.31
N GLY A 333 -24.29 -25.75 -15.07
CA GLY A 333 -23.39 -25.23 -16.10
C GLY A 333 -23.25 -23.70 -16.18
N LYS A 334 -23.75 -22.94 -15.20
CA LYS A 334 -23.63 -21.45 -15.15
C LYS A 334 -22.18 -20.98 -15.29
N THR A 335 -21.30 -21.48 -14.42
CA THR A 335 -19.87 -21.18 -14.40
C THR A 335 -19.18 -21.61 -15.70
N HIS A 336 -19.59 -22.73 -16.30
CA HIS A 336 -19.05 -23.16 -17.59
C HIS A 336 -19.42 -22.18 -18.70
N LEU A 337 -20.67 -21.72 -18.78
CA LEU A 337 -21.10 -20.74 -19.78
C LEU A 337 -20.37 -19.40 -19.59
N ALA A 338 -20.26 -18.92 -18.34
CA ALA A 338 -19.52 -17.70 -18.02
C ALA A 338 -18.04 -17.83 -18.42
N ALA A 339 -17.38 -18.94 -18.08
CA ALA A 339 -16.00 -19.20 -18.46
C ALA A 339 -15.81 -19.39 -19.97
N ALA A 340 -16.79 -19.98 -20.67
CA ALA A 340 -16.75 -20.11 -22.12
C ALA A 340 -16.80 -18.73 -22.81
N ILE A 341 -17.63 -17.81 -22.31
CA ILE A 341 -17.67 -16.42 -22.77
C ILE A 341 -16.34 -15.72 -22.48
N ALA A 342 -15.78 -15.90 -21.28
CA ALA A 342 -14.47 -15.33 -20.93
C ALA A 342 -13.35 -15.81 -21.83
N ASN A 343 -13.23 -17.13 -22.04
CA ASN A 343 -12.22 -17.71 -22.90
C ASN A 343 -12.36 -17.21 -24.34
N ASP A 344 -13.58 -17.08 -24.85
CA ASP A 344 -13.83 -16.51 -26.18
C ASP A 344 -13.40 -15.04 -26.27
N TYR A 345 -13.69 -14.23 -25.24
CA TYR A 345 -13.26 -12.83 -25.18
C TYR A 345 -11.74 -12.69 -25.08
N ILE A 346 -11.07 -13.52 -24.27
CA ILE A 346 -9.60 -13.58 -24.16
C ILE A 346 -8.97 -13.96 -25.50
N ASN A 347 -9.54 -14.94 -26.21
CA ASN A 347 -9.03 -15.36 -27.52
C ASN A 347 -9.10 -14.26 -28.58
N ARG A 348 -9.99 -13.27 -28.40
CA ARG A 348 -10.07 -12.07 -29.25
C ARG A 348 -9.14 -10.94 -28.79
N GLY A 349 -8.34 -11.16 -27.76
CA GLY A 349 -7.42 -10.17 -27.18
C GLY A 349 -8.02 -9.32 -26.06
N GLY A 350 -9.25 -9.64 -25.61
CA GLY A 350 -9.91 -8.95 -24.51
C GLY A 350 -9.36 -9.33 -23.14
N LYS A 351 -9.49 -8.43 -22.16
CA LYS A 351 -9.11 -8.68 -20.76
C LYS A 351 -10.32 -9.04 -19.90
N VAL A 352 -10.20 -10.10 -19.11
CA VAL A 352 -11.26 -10.59 -18.22
C VAL A 352 -10.78 -10.63 -16.78
N CYS A 353 -11.67 -10.31 -15.85
CA CYS A 353 -11.52 -10.59 -14.43
C CYS A 353 -12.59 -11.60 -14.03
N PHE A 354 -12.17 -12.81 -13.69
CA PHE A 354 -13.01 -13.89 -13.19
C PHE A 354 -12.93 -13.92 -11.66
N ALA A 355 -13.92 -13.33 -11.00
CA ALA A 355 -13.98 -13.25 -9.54
C ALA A 355 -14.98 -14.28 -8.99
N ASP A 356 -14.48 -15.26 -8.25
CA ASP A 356 -15.32 -15.99 -7.30
C ASP A 356 -15.70 -15.02 -6.18
N VAL A 357 -17.00 -14.85 -5.90
CA VAL A 357 -17.46 -13.82 -4.96
C VAL A 357 -16.93 -14.08 -3.54
N THR A 358 -16.86 -15.35 -3.10
CA THR A 358 -16.36 -15.66 -1.77
C THR A 358 -14.86 -15.39 -1.65
N ASP A 359 -14.08 -15.76 -2.67
CA ASP A 359 -12.66 -15.46 -2.73
C ASP A 359 -12.41 -13.94 -2.78
N LEU A 360 -13.14 -13.20 -3.62
CA LEU A 360 -13.06 -11.75 -3.73
C LEU A 360 -13.23 -11.06 -2.37
N ILE A 361 -14.24 -11.47 -1.62
CA ILE A 361 -14.54 -10.93 -0.30
C ILE A 361 -13.43 -11.27 0.70
N SER A 362 -12.84 -12.47 0.64
CA SER A 362 -11.69 -12.83 1.48
C SER A 362 -10.48 -11.97 1.16
N VAL A 363 -10.12 -11.84 -0.13
CA VAL A 363 -8.95 -11.07 -0.55
C VAL A 363 -9.13 -9.58 -0.25
N LEU A 364 -10.32 -9.00 -0.46
CA LEU A 364 -10.60 -7.61 -0.08
C LEU A 364 -10.50 -7.38 1.43
N ARG A 365 -10.83 -8.38 2.24
CA ARG A 365 -10.74 -8.32 3.70
C ARG A 365 -9.30 -8.50 4.19
N GLU A 366 -8.56 -9.42 3.61
CA GLU A 366 -7.15 -9.71 3.93
C GLU A 366 -6.19 -8.63 3.40
N GLY A 367 -6.50 -8.02 2.26
CA GLY A 367 -5.81 -6.85 1.71
C GLY A 367 -5.92 -5.60 2.60
N SER A 368 -6.81 -5.63 3.60
CA SER A 368 -6.88 -4.63 4.66
C SER A 368 -5.91 -4.92 5.82
N SER A 369 -5.20 -6.05 5.79
CA SER A 369 -4.15 -6.38 6.76
C SER A 369 -2.81 -5.79 6.31
N ARG A 370 -2.08 -5.18 7.25
CA ARG A 370 -0.87 -4.36 7.06
C ARG A 370 0.36 -5.12 6.50
N PHE A 371 0.19 -6.35 6.02
CA PHE A 371 1.27 -7.26 5.63
C PHE A 371 1.04 -8.01 4.31
N SER A 372 -0.08 -7.80 3.63
CA SER A 372 -0.32 -8.46 2.33
C SER A 372 0.40 -7.74 1.19
N SER A 373 0.97 -8.51 0.26
CA SER A 373 1.69 -8.01 -0.91
C SER A 373 0.78 -7.45 -2.01
N VAL A 374 -0.54 -7.52 -1.83
CA VAL A 374 -1.57 -7.08 -2.78
C VAL A 374 -2.53 -6.16 -2.04
N ASP A 375 -2.55 -4.87 -2.41
CA ASP A 375 -3.45 -3.89 -1.80
C ASP A 375 -4.91 -4.18 -2.20
N SER A 376 -5.79 -4.23 -1.20
CA SER A 376 -7.24 -4.35 -1.40
C SER A 376 -7.80 -3.29 -2.35
N PHE A 377 -7.20 -2.09 -2.38
CA PHE A 377 -7.57 -1.02 -3.29
C PHE A 377 -7.29 -1.38 -4.76
N THR A 378 -6.13 -1.96 -5.06
CA THR A 378 -5.75 -2.37 -6.42
C THR A 378 -6.72 -3.41 -6.97
N ILE A 379 -7.08 -4.41 -6.16
CA ILE A 379 -8.04 -5.44 -6.55
C ILE A 379 -9.42 -4.84 -6.78
N MET A 380 -9.87 -3.95 -5.88
CA MET A 380 -11.15 -3.25 -6.02
C MET A 380 -11.21 -2.47 -7.33
N GLU A 381 -10.17 -1.72 -7.65
CA GLU A 381 -10.10 -0.92 -8.87
C GLU A 381 -10.03 -1.80 -10.13
N GLN A 382 -9.25 -2.88 -10.10
CA GLN A 382 -9.19 -3.85 -11.18
C GLN A 382 -10.58 -4.44 -11.46
N VAL A 383 -11.28 -4.91 -10.43
CA VAL A 383 -12.62 -5.49 -10.56
C VAL A 383 -13.62 -4.48 -11.11
N LYS A 384 -13.53 -3.20 -10.70
CA LYS A 384 -14.36 -2.11 -11.22
C LYS A 384 -14.11 -1.79 -12.68
N THR A 385 -12.85 -1.77 -13.12
CA THR A 385 -12.44 -1.19 -14.42
C THR A 385 -12.15 -2.20 -15.52
N THR A 386 -12.06 -3.50 -15.19
CA THR A 386 -11.77 -4.55 -16.20
C THR A 386 -12.84 -4.56 -17.30
N PRO A 387 -12.47 -4.70 -18.60
CA PRO A 387 -13.42 -4.69 -19.71
C PRO A 387 -14.56 -5.70 -19.57
N LEU A 388 -14.25 -6.93 -19.16
CA LEU A 388 -15.26 -7.94 -18.80
C LEU A 388 -15.04 -8.45 -17.38
N LEU A 389 -16.06 -8.29 -16.53
CA LEU A 389 -16.09 -8.86 -15.19
C LEU A 389 -17.03 -10.05 -15.13
N ILE A 390 -16.59 -11.14 -14.50
CA ILE A 390 -17.44 -12.26 -14.09
C ILE A 390 -17.49 -12.29 -12.57
N LEU A 391 -18.68 -12.17 -12.02
CA LEU A 391 -18.98 -12.45 -10.62
C LEU A 391 -19.59 -13.84 -10.51
N ASP A 392 -18.76 -14.84 -10.24
CA ASP A 392 -19.20 -16.22 -10.11
C ASP A 392 -19.64 -16.53 -8.68
N GLY A 393 -20.79 -17.19 -8.54
CA GLY A 393 -21.25 -17.72 -7.27
C GLY A 393 -21.79 -16.67 -6.29
N LEU A 394 -22.45 -15.61 -6.78
CA LEU A 394 -23.07 -14.62 -5.90
C LEU A 394 -24.09 -15.29 -4.95
N VAL A 395 -23.84 -15.18 -3.65
CA VAL A 395 -24.68 -15.66 -2.55
C VAL A 395 -25.05 -14.52 -1.59
N LYS A 396 -25.92 -14.77 -0.62
CA LYS A 396 -26.25 -13.79 0.42
C LYS A 396 -25.06 -13.66 1.37
N GLU A 397 -24.43 -12.50 1.35
CA GLU A 397 -23.18 -12.21 2.06
C GLU A 397 -23.41 -11.30 3.29
N SER A 398 -22.37 -11.07 4.09
CA SER A 398 -22.42 -10.12 5.22
C SER A 398 -22.67 -8.67 4.75
N GLU A 399 -23.22 -7.82 5.62
CA GLU A 399 -23.43 -6.38 5.36
C GLU A 399 -22.21 -5.68 4.76
N TRP A 400 -21.01 -5.97 5.30
CA TRP A 400 -19.77 -5.43 4.78
C TRP A 400 -19.50 -5.87 3.33
N ALA A 401 -19.66 -7.16 3.05
CA ALA A 401 -19.43 -7.74 1.73
C ALA A 401 -20.46 -7.24 0.72
N GLN A 402 -21.73 -7.15 1.11
CA GLN A 402 -22.80 -6.54 0.31
C GLN A 402 -22.45 -5.10 -0.06
N ARG A 403 -21.95 -4.29 0.88
CA ARG A 403 -21.54 -2.91 0.59
C ARG A 403 -20.41 -2.83 -0.44
N ARG A 404 -19.42 -3.73 -0.38
CA ARG A 404 -18.32 -3.80 -1.36
C ARG A 404 -18.80 -4.24 -2.74
N LEU A 405 -19.65 -5.26 -2.80
CA LEU A 405 -20.25 -5.74 -4.05
C LEU A 405 -21.15 -4.68 -4.68
N LEU A 406 -21.95 -3.97 -3.88
CA LEU A 406 -22.80 -2.88 -4.34
C LEU A 406 -21.98 -1.74 -4.94
N GLU A 407 -20.81 -1.42 -4.39
CA GLU A 407 -19.88 -0.43 -4.92
C GLU A 407 -19.35 -0.83 -6.32
N ILE A 408 -18.94 -2.09 -6.48
CA ILE A 408 -18.50 -2.64 -7.78
C ILE A 408 -19.64 -2.59 -8.80
N ILE A 409 -20.80 -3.11 -8.43
CA ILE A 409 -21.98 -3.19 -9.29
C ILE A 409 -22.41 -1.79 -9.73
N THR A 410 -22.54 -0.85 -8.78
CA THR A 410 -23.00 0.51 -9.07
C THR A 410 -22.02 1.23 -10.01
N TYR A 411 -20.71 1.12 -9.76
CA TYR A 411 -19.70 1.69 -10.64
C TYR A 411 -19.85 1.16 -12.08
N ARG A 412 -19.92 -0.16 -12.23
CA ARG A 412 -20.00 -0.80 -13.55
C ARG A 412 -21.29 -0.48 -14.29
N GLN A 413 -22.41 -0.35 -13.58
CA GLN A 413 -23.67 0.11 -14.19
C GLN A 413 -23.57 1.55 -14.69
N ASN A 414 -23.05 2.46 -13.86
CA ASN A 414 -22.90 3.87 -14.21
C ASN A 414 -21.97 4.09 -15.42
N HIS A 415 -20.97 3.23 -15.56
CA HIS A 415 -20.00 3.28 -16.65
C HIS A 415 -20.35 2.36 -17.84
N MET A 416 -21.52 1.70 -17.83
CA MET A 416 -21.92 0.75 -18.86
C MET A 416 -20.78 -0.25 -19.16
N MET A 417 -20.30 -0.95 -18.13
CA MET A 417 -19.23 -1.93 -18.25
C MET A 417 -19.79 -3.36 -18.32
N PRO A 418 -19.37 -4.19 -19.30
CA PRO A 418 -19.85 -5.56 -19.47
C PRO A 418 -19.66 -6.44 -18.23
N THR A 419 -20.73 -7.04 -17.72
CA THR A 419 -20.67 -7.81 -16.47
C THR A 419 -21.52 -9.08 -16.55
N ILE A 420 -20.91 -10.22 -16.26
CA ILE A 420 -21.62 -11.50 -16.16
C ILE A 420 -21.74 -11.85 -14.68
N VAL A 421 -22.93 -12.27 -14.27
CA VAL A 421 -23.18 -12.73 -12.90
C VAL A 421 -23.69 -14.16 -12.94
N THR A 422 -23.14 -15.03 -12.10
CA THR A 422 -23.76 -16.33 -11.81
C THR A 422 -24.24 -16.34 -10.38
N THR A 423 -25.47 -16.81 -10.16
CA THR A 423 -26.05 -16.86 -8.83
C THR A 423 -26.99 -18.04 -8.66
N ARG A 424 -27.21 -18.42 -7.40
CA ARG A 424 -28.23 -19.37 -6.98
C ARG A 424 -29.38 -18.70 -6.24
N ILE A 425 -29.27 -17.39 -6.02
CA ILE A 425 -30.24 -16.61 -5.28
C ILE A 425 -31.44 -16.33 -6.20
N ASP A 426 -32.65 -16.41 -5.63
CA ASP A 426 -33.83 -15.89 -6.32
C ASP A 426 -33.80 -14.36 -6.24
N LEU A 427 -33.27 -13.74 -7.28
CA LEU A 427 -33.13 -12.30 -7.39
C LEU A 427 -34.49 -11.58 -7.26
N ARG A 428 -35.61 -12.20 -7.66
CA ARG A 428 -36.93 -11.56 -7.59
C ARG A 428 -37.40 -11.49 -6.15
N ASN A 429 -37.21 -12.57 -5.40
CA ASN A 429 -37.56 -12.61 -3.99
C ASN A 429 -36.67 -11.66 -3.17
N GLU A 430 -35.35 -11.69 -3.37
CA GLU A 430 -34.44 -10.79 -2.63
C GLU A 430 -34.69 -9.31 -2.96
N ALA A 431 -35.02 -8.96 -4.21
CA ALA A 431 -35.38 -7.58 -4.55
C ALA A 431 -36.66 -7.15 -3.82
N ALA A 432 -37.65 -8.04 -3.69
CA ALA A 432 -38.87 -7.78 -2.92
C ALA A 432 -38.60 -7.65 -1.41
N GLU A 433 -37.59 -8.35 -0.88
CA GLU A 433 -37.09 -8.23 0.48
C GLU A 433 -36.20 -6.99 0.72
N GLY A 434 -35.95 -6.18 -0.32
CA GLY A 434 -35.21 -4.91 -0.23
C GLY A 434 -33.73 -4.98 -0.61
N SER A 435 -33.26 -6.06 -1.24
CA SER A 435 -31.87 -6.17 -1.70
C SER A 435 -31.60 -5.24 -2.89
N GLU A 436 -30.78 -4.21 -2.66
CA GLU A 436 -30.33 -3.29 -3.72
C GLU A 436 -29.52 -4.00 -4.82
N ILE A 437 -28.69 -4.98 -4.44
CA ILE A 437 -27.89 -5.77 -5.37
C ILE A 437 -28.82 -6.52 -6.33
N ALA A 438 -29.84 -7.20 -5.80
CA ALA A 438 -30.79 -7.95 -6.60
C ALA A 438 -31.59 -7.03 -7.54
N SER A 439 -32.08 -5.90 -7.03
CA SER A 439 -32.79 -4.91 -7.84
C SER A 439 -31.93 -4.36 -8.99
N ARG A 440 -30.64 -4.13 -8.75
CA ARG A 440 -29.70 -3.63 -9.77
C ARG A 440 -29.41 -4.66 -10.84
N ILE A 441 -29.13 -5.91 -10.45
CA ILE A 441 -28.85 -6.99 -11.40
C ILE A 441 -30.06 -7.26 -12.31
N GLN A 442 -31.28 -7.05 -11.82
CA GLN A 442 -32.52 -7.22 -12.57
C GLN A 442 -32.91 -6.06 -13.49
N ASP A 443 -32.11 -4.99 -13.56
CA ASP A 443 -32.44 -3.86 -14.44
C ASP A 443 -32.42 -4.28 -15.91
N SER A 444 -33.61 -4.45 -16.48
CA SER A 444 -33.81 -4.91 -17.86
C SER A 444 -33.26 -3.96 -18.93
N ARG A 445 -32.91 -2.72 -18.55
CA ARG A 445 -32.25 -1.76 -19.44
C ARG A 445 -30.78 -2.08 -19.62
N LEU A 446 -30.15 -2.69 -18.61
CA LEU A 446 -28.71 -2.95 -18.58
C LEU A 446 -28.38 -4.39 -18.98
N GLY A 447 -29.27 -5.35 -18.71
CA GLY A 447 -28.96 -6.75 -18.95
C GLY A 447 -30.12 -7.71 -19.06
N GLN A 448 -29.76 -8.96 -19.32
CA GLN A 448 -30.68 -10.09 -19.42
C GLN A 448 -30.44 -11.05 -18.25
N VAL A 449 -31.52 -11.55 -17.66
CA VAL A 449 -31.50 -12.57 -16.62
C VAL A 449 -32.07 -13.86 -17.21
N PHE A 450 -31.26 -14.93 -17.21
CA PHE A 450 -31.64 -16.22 -17.75
C PHE A 450 -31.68 -17.29 -16.66
N ASP A 451 -32.84 -17.90 -16.49
CA ASP A 451 -33.07 -18.98 -15.53
C ASP A 451 -32.66 -20.34 -16.13
N LEU A 452 -31.54 -20.90 -15.67
CA LEU A 452 -31.16 -22.31 -15.89
C LEU A 452 -31.90 -23.21 -14.90
N ASP A 453 -33.18 -23.47 -15.19
CA ASP A 453 -33.99 -24.46 -14.46
C ASP A 453 -33.83 -25.85 -15.09
N VAL A 454 -32.74 -26.53 -14.74
CA VAL A 454 -32.37 -27.85 -15.25
C VAL A 454 -31.75 -28.70 -14.15
N PRO A 455 -31.89 -30.04 -14.19
CA PRO A 455 -31.19 -30.89 -13.24
C PRO A 455 -29.67 -30.74 -13.36
N GLY A 456 -28.99 -30.95 -12.23
CA GLY A 456 -27.53 -30.93 -12.17
C GLY A 456 -26.90 -31.98 -13.08
N TYR A 457 -25.67 -31.69 -13.53
CA TYR A 457 -24.90 -32.65 -14.35
C TYR A 457 -24.39 -33.86 -13.54
N ARG A 458 -24.37 -33.77 -12.21
CA ARG A 458 -23.83 -34.79 -11.29
C ARG A 458 -24.92 -35.59 -10.62
#